data_AF-A0A1W9RE11-F1
#
_entry.id   AF-A0A1W9RE11-F1
#
_cell.length_a   1.000
_cell.length_b   1.000
_cell.length_c   1.000
_cell.angle_alpha   90.00
_cell.angle_beta   90.00
_cell.angle_gamma   90.00
#
_symmetry.space_group_name_H-M   'P 1'
#
loop_
_entity.id
_entity.type
_entity.pdbx_description
1 polymer ?
#
loop_
_entity_poly.entity_id
_entity_poly.type
_entity_poly.pdbx_seq_one_letter_code
_entity_poly.pdbx_strand_id
1 'polypeptide(L)'
;MGLIGVGPTQFPSSISPNFPKIGKNKMAVKKKWKMSKNPLYRGDGKDSVCVPNPKADDSIVRHIMYFEGPGRETPYLSTSEEYELAEEFSNGSVWETFVKIAKKESVQHINRTELLSLMKGNGKGKAKWPNAFEVMQARRYVEQWGEHLLDFRNVDDPSTVTKKNFQNHETSFLSELLVQRPSIWGAWFGCRLLCYA
;
A
#
# COMPACT_ATOMS: atom_id res chain seq x y z
N MET A 1 -23.26 -47.83 -18.36
CA MET A 1 -21.85 -47.48 -18.13
C MET A 1 -21.40 -46.61 -19.30
N GLY A 2 -21.28 -45.30 -19.10
CA GLY A 2 -20.82 -44.36 -20.13
C GLY A 2 -19.86 -43.38 -19.50
N LEU A 3 -18.58 -43.44 -19.90
CA LEU A 3 -17.52 -42.55 -19.44
C LEU A 3 -17.60 -41.26 -20.26
N ILE A 4 -17.92 -40.15 -19.60
CA ILE A 4 -17.91 -38.81 -20.19
C ILE A 4 -16.47 -38.31 -20.11
N GLY A 5 -15.77 -38.27 -21.25
CA GLY A 5 -14.43 -37.72 -21.36
C GLY A 5 -14.47 -36.20 -21.27
N VAL A 6 -13.95 -35.65 -20.17
CA VAL A 6 -13.64 -34.22 -20.04
C VAL A 6 -12.34 -33.94 -20.79
N GLY A 7 -12.44 -33.22 -21.90
CA GLY A 7 -11.30 -32.80 -22.72
C GLY A 7 -10.43 -31.75 -22.02
N PRO A 8 -9.15 -31.63 -22.41
CA PRO A 8 -8.19 -30.71 -21.80
C PRO A 8 -8.60 -29.26 -22.03
N THR A 9 -8.74 -28.51 -20.94
CA THR A 9 -9.03 -27.07 -20.94
C THR A 9 -7.80 -26.33 -21.47
N GLN A 10 -7.91 -25.74 -22.66
CA GLN A 10 -6.86 -24.89 -23.23
C GLN A 10 -6.79 -23.60 -22.42
N PHE A 11 -5.67 -23.39 -21.71
CA PHE A 11 -5.36 -22.11 -21.10
C PHE A 11 -5.03 -21.09 -22.20
N PRO A 12 -5.59 -19.87 -22.17
CA PRO A 12 -5.29 -18.83 -23.15
C PRO A 12 -3.82 -18.39 -23.01
N SER A 13 -3.00 -18.91 -23.91
CA SER A 13 -1.59 -18.56 -24.06
C SER A 13 -1.45 -17.25 -24.83
N SER A 14 -1.63 -16.10 -24.16
CA SER A 14 -1.00 -14.81 -24.49
C SER A 14 -1.84 -13.62 -24.02
N ILE A 15 -1.82 -13.34 -22.72
CA ILE A 15 -1.96 -11.95 -22.27
C ILE A 15 -0.53 -11.48 -22.05
N SER A 16 0.11 -10.97 -23.11
CA SER A 16 1.35 -10.21 -22.95
C SER A 16 0.99 -8.90 -22.27
N PRO A 17 1.39 -8.64 -21.01
CA PRO A 17 1.18 -7.34 -20.41
C PRO A 17 1.89 -6.30 -21.27
N ASN A 18 1.11 -5.37 -21.79
CA ASN A 18 1.57 -4.27 -22.62
C ASN A 18 2.29 -3.28 -21.68
N PHE A 19 3.60 -3.49 -21.45
CA PHE A 19 4.35 -2.66 -20.52
C PHE A 19 4.46 -1.23 -21.10
N PRO A 20 3.96 -0.20 -20.39
CA PRO A 20 4.13 1.17 -20.82
C PRO A 20 5.63 1.49 -20.91
N LYS A 21 6.04 2.09 -22.04
CA LYS A 21 7.42 2.54 -22.25
C LYS A 21 7.68 3.69 -21.28
N ILE A 22 8.28 3.39 -20.13
CA ILE A 22 8.71 4.38 -19.15
C ILE A 22 9.75 5.28 -19.83
N GLY A 23 9.37 6.52 -20.10
CA GLY A 23 10.27 7.54 -20.63
C GLY A 23 11.47 7.70 -19.69
N LYS A 24 12.67 7.80 -20.27
CA LYS A 24 13.93 8.00 -19.54
C LYS A 24 13.97 9.38 -18.88
N ASN A 25 13.21 9.57 -17.81
CA ASN A 25 13.33 10.75 -16.96
C ASN A 25 14.67 10.70 -16.23
N LYS A 26 15.39 11.83 -16.25
CA LYS A 26 16.63 12.06 -15.50
C LYS A 26 16.48 11.46 -14.09
N MET A 27 17.33 10.48 -13.77
CA MET A 27 17.32 9.82 -12.46
C MET A 27 17.72 10.81 -11.38
N ALA A 28 16.76 11.56 -10.85
CA ALA A 28 16.90 12.17 -9.55
C ALA A 28 17.29 11.04 -8.59
N VAL A 29 18.39 11.21 -7.86
CA VAL A 29 18.85 10.22 -6.90
C VAL A 29 17.71 9.97 -5.91
N LYS A 30 17.07 8.80 -6.00
CA LYS A 30 15.97 8.43 -5.10
C LYS A 30 16.50 8.51 -3.67
N LYS A 31 15.98 9.49 -2.92
CA LYS A 31 16.36 9.72 -1.52
C LYS A 31 16.02 8.45 -0.74
N LYS A 32 17.00 7.91 -0.02
CA LYS A 32 16.81 6.68 0.78
C LYS A 32 15.61 6.85 1.73
N TRP A 33 14.66 5.93 1.67
CA TRP A 33 13.47 5.97 2.50
C TRP A 33 13.83 5.89 4.00
N LYS A 34 13.16 6.69 4.83
CA LYS A 34 13.39 6.77 6.28
C LYS A 34 12.08 6.49 7.02
N MET A 35 12.01 5.36 7.70
CA MET A 35 10.85 4.90 8.48
C MET A 35 10.25 5.92 9.45
N SER A 36 11.06 6.82 10.00
CA SER A 36 10.59 7.82 10.98
C SER A 36 10.03 9.09 10.35
N LYS A 37 10.27 9.34 9.07
CA LYS A 37 9.97 10.62 8.40
C LYS A 37 9.09 10.45 7.18
N ASN A 38 9.27 9.35 6.45
CA ASN A 38 8.59 9.15 5.19
C ASN A 38 7.36 8.27 5.42
N PRO A 39 6.25 8.57 4.72
CA PRO A 39 5.05 7.76 4.79
C PRO A 39 5.24 6.41 4.08
N LEU A 40 4.25 5.55 4.30
CA LEU A 40 3.94 4.39 3.49
C LEU A 40 2.60 4.66 2.78
N TYR A 41 2.46 4.14 1.57
CA TYR A 41 1.28 4.34 0.73
C TYR A 41 0.54 3.02 0.51
N ARG A 42 -0.78 3.12 0.35
CA ARG A 42 -1.66 1.98 0.04
C ARG A 42 -2.72 2.41 -0.94
N GLY A 43 -2.82 1.71 -2.06
CA GLY A 43 -3.98 1.79 -2.94
C GLY A 43 -5.17 1.08 -2.31
N ASP A 44 -6.33 1.72 -2.28
CA ASP A 44 -7.56 1.09 -1.82
C ASP A 44 -8.78 1.73 -2.51
N GLY A 45 -9.98 1.43 -2.01
CA GLY A 45 -11.21 2.07 -2.44
C GLY A 45 -11.17 3.60 -2.25
N LYS A 46 -12.01 4.29 -3.03
CA LYS A 46 -12.10 5.75 -3.04
C LYS A 46 -12.42 6.34 -1.66
N ASP A 47 -13.37 5.73 -0.96
CA ASP A 47 -13.94 6.33 0.25
C ASP A 47 -13.33 5.78 1.55
N SER A 48 -12.67 4.61 1.49
CA SER A 48 -12.10 3.97 2.68
C SER A 48 -11.03 2.93 2.35
N VAL A 49 -10.11 2.74 3.29
CA VAL A 49 -9.19 1.59 3.33
C VAL A 49 -9.94 0.33 3.79
N CYS A 50 -9.67 -0.80 3.14
CA CYS A 50 -10.18 -2.11 3.54
C CYS A 50 -9.82 -2.42 5.00
N VAL A 51 -10.80 -2.90 5.77
CA VAL A 51 -10.61 -3.24 7.19
C VAL A 51 -10.06 -4.66 7.30
N PRO A 52 -8.85 -4.86 7.85
CA PRO A 52 -8.29 -6.19 8.04
C PRO A 52 -9.07 -6.95 9.11
N ASN A 53 -9.12 -8.28 9.00
CA ASN A 53 -9.66 -9.15 10.02
C ASN A 53 -8.50 -9.74 10.87
N PRO A 54 -8.32 -9.32 12.14
CA PRO A 54 -7.26 -9.80 13.02
C PRO A 54 -7.26 -11.31 13.26
N LYS A 55 -8.39 -11.99 13.04
CA LYS A 55 -8.57 -13.43 13.28
C LYS A 55 -8.50 -14.28 12.01
N ALA A 56 -8.29 -13.67 10.84
CA ALA A 56 -8.17 -14.39 9.58
C ALA A 56 -6.85 -15.19 9.47
N ASP A 57 -6.76 -16.02 8.44
CA ASP A 57 -5.54 -16.80 8.14
C ASP A 57 -4.33 -15.89 8.01
N ASP A 58 -3.28 -16.21 8.78
CA ASP A 58 -2.11 -15.37 8.98
C ASP A 58 -0.93 -15.73 8.06
N SER A 59 -1.15 -16.55 7.03
CA SER A 59 -0.12 -16.86 6.04
C SER A 59 0.25 -15.63 5.22
N ILE A 60 1.49 -15.19 5.41
CA ILE A 60 2.08 -14.08 4.66
C ILE A 60 2.19 -14.42 3.16
N VAL A 61 2.56 -15.66 2.83
CA VAL A 61 2.73 -16.09 1.43
C VAL A 61 1.37 -16.07 0.72
N ARG A 62 0.32 -16.55 1.39
CA ARG A 62 -1.05 -16.53 0.87
C ARG A 62 -1.54 -15.10 0.63
N HIS A 63 -1.24 -14.20 1.57
CA HIS A 63 -1.56 -12.77 1.46
C HIS A 63 -0.90 -12.12 0.25
N ILE A 64 0.41 -12.26 0.08
CA ILE A 64 1.18 -11.58 -0.98
C ILE A 64 0.87 -12.13 -2.36
N MET A 65 0.64 -13.43 -2.46
CA MET A 65 0.31 -14.07 -3.73
C MET A 65 -1.13 -13.81 -4.15
N TYR A 66 -1.94 -13.15 -3.32
CA TYR A 66 -3.38 -12.97 -3.51
C TYR A 66 -4.09 -14.28 -3.84
N PHE A 67 -3.68 -15.38 -3.20
CA PHE A 67 -4.38 -16.65 -3.35
C PHE A 67 -5.84 -16.45 -2.91
N GLU A 68 -6.78 -16.99 -3.70
CA GLU A 68 -8.25 -16.81 -3.56
C GLU A 68 -8.79 -15.45 -4.02
N GLY A 69 -7.94 -14.58 -4.55
CA GLY A 69 -8.33 -13.35 -5.22
C GLY A 69 -8.47 -12.13 -4.30
N PRO A 70 -8.88 -10.99 -4.86
CA PRO A 70 -9.05 -9.74 -4.12
C PRO A 70 -10.21 -9.85 -3.12
N GLY A 71 -10.07 -9.20 -1.97
CA GLY A 71 -11.12 -9.18 -0.93
C GLY A 71 -11.09 -10.35 0.04
N ARG A 72 -10.12 -11.27 -0.08
CA ARG A 72 -9.87 -12.29 0.95
C ARG A 72 -9.61 -11.62 2.31
N GLU A 73 -10.23 -12.15 3.35
CA GLU A 73 -9.93 -11.74 4.71
C GLU A 73 -8.48 -12.05 5.09
N THR A 74 -7.84 -11.08 5.73
CA THR A 74 -6.43 -11.16 6.12
C THR A 74 -6.19 -10.22 7.31
N PRO A 75 -5.28 -10.58 8.23
CA PRO A 75 -4.86 -9.67 9.29
C PRO A 75 -3.86 -8.61 8.82
N TYR A 76 -3.47 -8.63 7.54
CA TYR A 76 -2.41 -7.77 7.00
C TYR A 76 -2.94 -6.73 6.03
N LEU A 77 -2.36 -5.53 6.06
CA LEU A 77 -2.47 -4.55 4.98
C LEU A 77 -1.12 -4.37 4.29
N SER A 78 -1.09 -4.59 2.97
CA SER A 78 0.03 -4.28 2.11
C SER A 78 0.17 -2.77 1.92
N THR A 79 1.41 -2.29 1.98
CA THR A 79 1.80 -0.89 1.82
C THR A 79 3.11 -0.81 1.05
N SER A 80 3.40 0.31 0.39
CA SER A 80 4.64 0.55 -0.38
C SER A 80 5.32 1.86 0.04
N GLU A 81 6.63 1.95 -0.22
CA GLU A 81 7.40 3.20 -0.05
C GLU A 81 7.13 4.21 -1.20
N GLU A 82 6.62 3.73 -2.34
CA GLU A 82 6.40 4.52 -3.57
C GLU A 82 4.91 4.75 -3.81
N TYR A 83 4.53 6.00 -4.07
CA TYR A 83 3.13 6.38 -4.31
C TYR A 83 2.62 5.75 -5.60
N GLU A 84 3.43 5.78 -6.65
CA GLU A 84 3.09 5.29 -7.99
C GLU A 84 2.77 3.78 -7.97
N LEU A 85 3.50 3.02 -7.16
CA LEU A 85 3.22 1.59 -6.97
C LEU A 85 1.91 1.38 -6.22
N ALA A 86 1.64 2.18 -5.19
CA ALA A 86 0.37 2.10 -4.46
C ALA A 86 -0.82 2.49 -5.36
N GLU A 87 -0.65 3.46 -6.24
CA GLU A 87 -1.65 3.89 -7.23
C GLU A 87 -2.01 2.77 -8.21
N GLU A 88 -1.03 1.98 -8.68
CA GLU A 88 -1.24 0.84 -9.58
C GLU A 88 -2.16 -0.23 -8.98
N PHE A 89 -2.17 -0.37 -7.65
CA PHE A 89 -3.06 -1.29 -6.92
C PHE A 89 -4.32 -0.63 -6.37
N SER A 90 -4.54 0.66 -6.63
CA SER A 90 -5.72 1.37 -6.14
C SER A 90 -6.95 1.10 -7.00
N ASN A 91 -8.12 1.07 -6.37
CA ASN A 91 -9.41 1.04 -7.06
C ASN A 91 -10.19 2.34 -6.81
N GLY A 92 -9.47 3.44 -6.53
CA GLY A 92 -10.10 4.74 -6.30
C GLY A 92 -9.17 5.78 -5.70
N SER A 93 -8.47 5.45 -4.61
CA SER A 93 -7.60 6.43 -3.93
C SER A 93 -6.37 5.79 -3.33
N VAL A 94 -5.32 6.61 -3.19
CA VAL A 94 -4.11 6.26 -2.45
C VAL A 94 -4.15 6.88 -1.07
N TRP A 95 -3.95 6.03 -0.09
CA TRP A 95 -3.96 6.37 1.33
C TRP A 95 -2.54 6.35 1.85
N GLU A 96 -2.22 7.31 2.71
CA GLU A 96 -0.92 7.42 3.36
C GLU A 96 -1.01 7.09 4.84
N THR A 97 0.06 6.51 5.36
CA THR A 97 0.22 6.22 6.79
C THR A 97 1.67 6.37 7.21
N PHE A 98 1.89 6.51 8.52
CA PHE A 98 3.22 6.56 9.10
C PHE A 98 3.40 5.42 10.11
N VAL A 99 4.58 4.77 10.05
CA VAL A 99 4.91 3.67 10.97
C VAL A 99 4.81 4.09 12.44
N LYS A 100 5.12 5.35 12.76
CA LYS A 100 4.99 5.90 14.12
C LYS A 100 3.53 5.94 14.59
N ILE A 101 2.59 6.24 13.69
CA ILE A 101 1.16 6.29 14.01
C ILE A 101 0.64 4.87 14.20
N ALA A 102 0.92 3.98 13.24
CA ALA A 102 0.55 2.57 13.32
C ALA A 102 1.00 1.91 14.64
N LYS A 103 2.27 2.11 15.04
CA LYS A 103 2.82 1.56 16.29
C LYS A 103 2.14 2.07 17.55
N LYS A 104 1.59 3.30 17.55
CA LYS A 104 0.85 3.84 18.71
C LYS A 104 -0.47 3.12 18.93
N GLU A 105 -1.06 2.57 17.87
CA GLU A 105 -2.31 1.82 17.89
C GLU A 105 -2.07 0.31 17.91
N SER A 106 -0.91 -0.14 18.41
CA SER A 106 -0.54 -1.57 18.50
C SER A 106 -0.45 -2.33 17.17
N VAL A 107 -0.44 -1.63 16.03
CA VAL A 107 -0.21 -2.25 14.71
C VAL A 107 1.28 -2.53 14.54
N GLN A 108 1.62 -3.79 14.28
CA GLN A 108 3.00 -4.19 14.03
C GLN A 108 3.39 -3.89 12.58
N HIS A 109 4.52 -3.21 12.37
CA HIS A 109 5.09 -3.00 11.04
C HIS A 109 6.13 -4.08 10.73
N ILE A 110 5.90 -4.87 9.70
CA ILE A 110 6.87 -5.81 9.13
C ILE A 110 7.50 -5.11 7.93
N ASN A 111 8.73 -4.65 8.09
CA ASN A 111 9.43 -3.94 7.04
C ASN A 111 9.86 -4.89 5.92
N ARG A 112 10.11 -4.35 4.71
CA ARG A 112 10.54 -5.13 3.54
C ARG A 112 11.72 -6.07 3.83
N THR A 113 12.77 -5.60 4.52
CA THR A 113 13.95 -6.43 4.81
C THR A 113 13.60 -7.62 5.71
N GLU A 114 12.77 -7.40 6.72
CA GLU A 114 12.25 -8.43 7.60
C GLU A 114 11.38 -9.43 6.83
N LEU A 115 10.46 -8.93 5.99
CA LEU A 115 9.58 -9.73 5.14
C LEU A 115 10.38 -10.65 4.20
N LEU A 116 11.42 -10.10 3.55
CA LEU A 116 12.35 -10.87 2.71
C LEU A 116 13.18 -11.87 3.52
N SER A 117 13.47 -11.61 4.79
CA SER A 117 14.16 -12.57 5.65
C SER A 117 13.27 -13.77 6.00
N LEU A 118 11.96 -13.53 6.19
CA LEU A 118 10.96 -14.57 6.43
C LEU A 118 10.76 -15.48 5.21
N MET A 119 10.99 -15.00 3.99
CA MET A 119 10.79 -15.74 2.72
C MET A 119 12.06 -16.42 2.19
N LYS A 120 12.82 -17.09 3.07
CA LYS A 120 14.00 -17.88 2.65
C LYS A 120 13.65 -19.38 2.64
N GLY A 121 13.98 -20.09 1.56
CA GLY A 121 13.64 -21.51 1.41
C GLY A 121 12.12 -21.72 1.40
N ASN A 122 11.62 -22.61 2.25
CA ASN A 122 10.18 -22.84 2.46
C ASN A 122 9.51 -21.78 3.36
N GLY A 123 10.19 -20.66 3.55
CA GLY A 123 9.79 -19.61 4.46
C GLY A 123 9.99 -19.98 5.94
N LYS A 124 9.82 -18.99 6.81
CA LYS A 124 10.02 -19.11 8.27
C LYS A 124 8.87 -18.44 9.02
N GLY A 125 8.51 -19.00 10.16
CA GLY A 125 7.45 -18.47 11.03
C GLY A 125 6.15 -18.24 10.26
N LYS A 126 5.68 -16.99 10.27
CA LYS A 126 4.44 -16.52 9.60
C LYS A 126 4.47 -16.64 8.06
N ALA A 127 5.64 -16.85 7.46
CA ALA A 127 5.80 -17.06 6.01
C ALA A 127 6.09 -18.53 5.65
N LYS A 128 5.98 -19.48 6.59
CA LYS A 128 6.17 -20.90 6.31
C LYS A 128 5.13 -21.38 5.30
N TRP A 129 5.58 -22.02 4.23
CA TRP A 129 4.72 -22.49 3.16
C TRP A 129 5.23 -23.82 2.57
N PRO A 130 4.35 -24.77 2.18
CA PRO A 130 4.79 -26.09 1.73
C PRO A 130 5.69 -26.06 0.48
N ASN A 131 5.44 -25.12 -0.43
CA ASN A 131 6.11 -25.03 -1.72
C ASN A 131 7.13 -23.89 -1.76
N ALA A 132 8.42 -24.23 -1.83
CA ALA A 132 9.53 -23.27 -1.92
C ALA A 132 9.43 -22.33 -3.14
N PHE A 133 8.88 -22.83 -4.25
CA PHE A 133 8.74 -22.04 -5.48
C PHE A 133 7.77 -20.88 -5.28
N GLU A 134 6.65 -21.12 -4.61
CA GLU A 134 5.65 -20.09 -4.30
C GLU A 134 6.19 -19.06 -3.29
N VAL A 135 7.00 -19.50 -2.32
CA VAL A 135 7.71 -18.57 -1.41
C VAL A 135 8.67 -17.67 -2.20
N MET A 136 9.42 -18.25 -3.14
CA MET A 136 10.32 -17.48 -4.01
C MET A 136 9.54 -16.50 -4.91
N GLN A 137 8.37 -16.88 -5.40
CA GLN A 137 7.52 -15.98 -6.19
C GLN A 137 6.95 -14.84 -5.33
N ALA A 138 6.44 -15.14 -4.14
CA ALA A 138 5.99 -14.13 -3.17
C ALA A 138 7.13 -13.15 -2.84
N ARG A 139 8.35 -13.67 -2.63
CA ARG A 139 9.54 -12.86 -2.41
C ARG A 139 9.79 -11.88 -3.57
N ARG A 140 9.70 -12.36 -4.82
CA ARG A 140 9.89 -11.50 -6.00
C ARG A 140 8.85 -10.38 -6.04
N TYR A 141 7.59 -10.65 -5.69
CA TYR A 141 6.57 -9.61 -5.61
C TYR A 141 6.89 -8.56 -4.53
N VAL A 142 7.34 -8.99 -3.35
CA VAL A 142 7.78 -8.06 -2.30
C VAL A 142 8.94 -7.17 -2.77
N GLU A 143 9.90 -7.74 -3.50
CA GLU A 143 11.04 -6.99 -4.05
C GLU A 143 10.59 -6.02 -5.14
N GLN A 144 9.75 -6.48 -6.07
CA GLN A 144 9.23 -5.70 -7.18
C GLN A 144 8.39 -4.50 -6.73
N TRP A 145 7.49 -4.72 -5.77
CA TRP A 145 6.53 -3.71 -5.32
C TRP A 145 7.00 -2.90 -4.10
N GLY A 146 8.20 -3.21 -3.61
CA GLY A 146 8.74 -2.58 -2.40
C GLY A 146 7.81 -2.77 -1.21
N GLU A 147 7.23 -3.97 -1.04
CA GLU A 147 6.11 -4.20 -0.14
C GLU A 147 6.51 -4.23 1.34
N HIS A 148 5.68 -3.61 2.18
CA HIS A 148 5.69 -3.69 3.63
C HIS A 148 4.31 -4.14 4.11
N LEU A 149 4.27 -4.83 5.26
CA LEU A 149 3.01 -5.26 5.87
C LEU A 149 2.75 -4.52 7.18
N LEU A 150 1.50 -4.14 7.38
CA LEU A 150 0.94 -3.76 8.68
C LEU A 150 0.12 -4.92 9.22
N ASP A 151 0.49 -5.44 10.39
CA ASP A 151 -0.11 -6.60 11.06
C ASP A 151 -1.04 -6.15 12.19
N PHE A 152 -2.33 -6.48 12.04
CA PHE A 152 -3.42 -6.04 12.91
C PHE A 152 -3.84 -7.09 13.93
N ARG A 153 -3.13 -8.22 14.07
CA ARG A 153 -3.54 -9.29 15.02
C ARG A 153 -3.67 -8.85 16.47
N ASN A 154 -2.90 -7.85 16.89
CA ASN A 154 -2.90 -7.33 18.25
C ASN A 154 -3.81 -6.10 18.43
N VAL A 155 -4.73 -5.86 17.48
CA VAL A 155 -5.63 -4.70 17.48
C VAL A 155 -7.04 -5.16 17.83
N ASP A 156 -7.61 -4.55 18.86
CA ASP A 156 -8.97 -4.88 19.33
C ASP A 156 -10.07 -4.39 18.37
N ASP A 157 -9.95 -3.16 17.86
CA ASP A 157 -10.88 -2.56 16.90
C ASP A 157 -10.15 -2.14 15.60
N PRO A 158 -10.02 -3.04 14.62
CA PRO A 158 -9.34 -2.76 13.37
C PRO A 158 -10.04 -1.70 12.51
N SER A 159 -11.36 -1.50 12.67
CA SER A 159 -12.12 -0.53 11.87
C SER A 159 -11.75 0.90 12.27
N THR A 160 -11.78 1.17 13.58
CA THR A 160 -11.43 2.49 14.12
C THR A 160 -9.95 2.79 13.91
N VAL A 161 -9.07 1.80 14.16
CA VAL A 161 -7.62 1.97 14.00
C VAL A 161 -7.23 2.20 12.54
N THR A 162 -7.84 1.50 11.58
CA THR A 162 -7.59 1.72 10.15
C THR A 162 -7.97 3.14 9.72
N LYS A 163 -9.16 3.63 10.12
CA LYS A 163 -9.60 5.00 9.82
C LYS A 163 -8.68 6.07 10.43
N LYS A 164 -8.12 5.80 11.61
CA LYS A 164 -7.19 6.73 12.29
C LYS A 164 -5.79 6.73 11.69
N ASN A 165 -5.31 5.56 11.25
CA ASN A 165 -3.95 5.37 10.76
C ASN A 165 -3.74 5.84 9.33
N PHE A 166 -4.80 5.86 8.51
CA PHE A 166 -4.72 6.20 7.11
C PHE A 166 -5.41 7.53 6.80
N GLN A 167 -4.71 8.38 6.06
CA GLN A 167 -5.21 9.67 5.58
C GLN A 167 -5.25 9.63 4.05
N ASN A 168 -6.25 10.27 3.44
CA ASN A 168 -6.32 10.31 1.98
C ASN A 168 -5.25 11.29 1.47
N HIS A 169 -4.35 10.81 0.61
CA HIS A 169 -3.20 11.59 0.15
C HIS A 169 -3.60 12.87 -0.61
N GLU A 170 -4.73 12.85 -1.33
CA GLU A 170 -5.23 14.04 -2.04
C GLU A 170 -5.57 15.18 -1.08
N THR A 171 -6.06 14.84 0.12
CA THR A 171 -6.42 15.83 1.14
C THR A 171 -5.20 16.41 1.84
N SER A 172 -4.12 15.63 2.01
CA SER A 172 -2.91 16.12 2.68
C SER A 172 -2.14 17.12 1.82
N PHE A 173 -2.04 16.88 0.50
CA PHE A 173 -1.38 17.80 -0.43
C PHE A 173 -2.06 19.19 -0.49
N LEU A 174 -3.40 19.24 -0.51
CA LEU A 174 -4.14 20.50 -0.51
C LEU A 174 -3.98 21.27 0.81
N SER A 175 -3.87 20.57 1.94
CA SER A 175 -3.63 21.21 3.24
C SER A 175 -2.24 21.86 3.31
N GLU A 176 -1.21 21.24 2.72
CA GLU A 176 0.15 21.78 2.70
C GLU A 176 0.26 22.99 1.76
N LEU A 177 -0.43 22.96 0.61
CA LEU A 177 -0.53 24.09 -0.31
C LEU A 177 -1.25 25.31 0.28
N LEU A 178 -2.23 25.10 1.16
CA LEU A 178 -2.96 26.19 1.82
C LEU A 178 -2.13 26.84 2.94
N VAL A 179 -1.25 26.10 3.61
CA VAL A 179 -0.38 26.62 4.67
C VAL A 179 0.80 27.43 4.10
N GLN A 180 1.24 27.16 2.86
CA GLN A 180 2.33 27.88 2.21
C GLN A 180 1.92 29.12 1.39
N ARG A 181 0.67 29.57 1.46
CA ARG A 181 0.33 30.91 0.97
C ARG A 181 0.63 31.93 2.08
N PRO A 182 1.76 32.68 2.04
CA PRO A 182 1.85 33.89 2.84
C PRO A 182 0.63 34.75 2.53
N SER A 183 0.08 35.36 3.57
CA SER A 183 -1.07 36.25 3.57
C SER A 183 -0.84 37.50 2.70
N ILE A 184 -0.74 37.33 1.37
CA ILE A 184 -0.61 38.43 0.41
C ILE A 184 -1.95 39.18 0.27
N TRP A 185 -3.06 38.61 0.76
CA TRP A 185 -4.36 39.26 0.80
C TRP A 185 -4.55 40.26 1.95
N GLY A 186 -3.54 40.48 2.80
CA GLY A 186 -3.57 41.48 3.87
C GLY A 186 -3.11 42.89 3.47
N ALA A 187 -2.63 43.11 2.24
CA ALA A 187 -1.97 44.38 1.87
C ALA A 187 -2.67 45.23 0.80
N TRP A 188 -3.89 44.87 0.35
CA TRP A 188 -4.55 45.56 -0.77
C TRP A 188 -5.89 46.25 -0.43
N PHE A 189 -6.28 46.33 0.84
CA PHE A 189 -7.54 46.96 1.28
C PHE A 189 -7.35 48.17 2.22
N GLY A 190 -6.26 48.93 2.05
CA GLY A 190 -5.98 50.07 2.92
C GLY A 190 -5.27 51.24 2.23
N CYS A 191 -5.72 51.68 1.05
CA CYS A 191 -5.18 52.93 0.48
C CYS A 191 -6.09 53.63 -0.56
N ARG A 192 -7.40 53.72 -0.33
CA ARG A 192 -8.27 54.53 -1.22
C ARG A 192 -9.46 55.15 -0.50
N LEU A 193 -9.18 56.01 0.49
CA LEU A 193 -10.16 56.97 0.97
C LEU A 193 -9.44 58.17 1.57
N LEU A 194 -9.00 59.11 0.73
CA LEU A 194 -8.70 60.52 1.06
C LEU A 194 -8.14 61.19 -0.19
N CYS A 195 -9.02 61.91 -0.90
CA CYS A 195 -8.74 63.12 -1.70
C CYS A 195 -10.00 63.46 -2.51
N TYR A 196 -10.97 64.09 -1.85
CA TYR A 196 -11.94 65.00 -2.47
C TYR A 196 -12.23 66.09 -1.44
N ALA A 197 -11.46 67.17 -1.53
CA ALA A 197 -11.74 68.49 -1.00
C ALA A 197 -11.02 69.50 -1.90
#